data_AF-F9ZUW0-F1
#
_entry.id   AF-F9ZUW0-F1
#
_cell.length_a   1.000
_cell.length_b   1.000
_cell.length_c   1.000
_cell.angle_alpha   90.00
_cell.angle_beta   90.00
_cell.angle_gamma   90.00
#
_symmetry.space_group_name_H-M   'P 1'
#
loop_
_entity.id
_entity.type
_entity.pdbx_description
1 polymer ?
#
loop_
_entity_poly.entity_id
_entity_poly.type
_entity_poly.pdbx_seq_one_letter_code
_entity_poly.pdbx_strand_id
1 'polypeptide(L)'
;MPSKIDRLTQQLAEYEAKSKAARAELQKLRKEQDRQARIAERKARSKAIFAAGTAVEAAGLLKLDRTTLLGILIEAKGNLQDPQKVASWKRMGEHQDSDPKSTDTDTGSTE
;
A
#
# COMPACT_ATOMS: atom_id res chain seq x y z
N MET A 1 21.41 -25.74 -52.15
CA MET A 1 21.65 -25.96 -50.72
C MET A 1 22.12 -24.64 -50.11
N PRO A 2 21.42 -24.06 -49.13
CA PRO A 2 21.85 -22.80 -48.50
C PRO A 2 23.21 -22.99 -47.82
N SER A 3 24.09 -22.01 -48.00
CA SER A 3 25.45 -22.06 -47.46
C SER A 3 25.41 -22.07 -45.93
N LYS A 4 26.49 -22.56 -45.32
CA LYS A 4 26.61 -22.57 -43.84
C LYS A 4 26.49 -21.15 -43.27
N ILE A 5 26.92 -20.14 -44.02
CA ILE A 5 26.86 -18.73 -43.63
C ILE A 5 25.40 -18.25 -43.63
N ASP A 6 24.63 -18.57 -44.67
CA ASP A 6 23.21 -18.16 -44.77
C ASP A 6 22.35 -18.76 -43.65
N ARG A 7 22.66 -19.99 -43.23
CA ARG A 7 21.99 -20.62 -42.09
C ARG A 7 22.34 -19.94 -40.76
N LEU A 8 23.59 -19.52 -40.57
CA LEU A 8 24.02 -18.83 -39.35
C LEU A 8 23.44 -17.42 -39.26
N THR A 9 23.34 -16.69 -40.38
CA THR A 9 22.73 -15.36 -40.41
C THR A 9 21.23 -15.42 -40.14
N GLN A 10 20.52 -16.42 -40.69
CA GLN A 10 19.12 -16.67 -40.37
C GLN A 10 18.91 -16.98 -38.88
N GLN A 11 19.73 -17.86 -38.31
CA GLN A 11 19.66 -18.17 -36.88
C GLN A 11 19.91 -16.95 -36.00
N LEU A 12 20.92 -16.13 -36.34
CA LEU A 12 21.23 -14.91 -35.60
C LEU A 12 20.06 -13.92 -35.65
N ALA A 13 19.45 -13.71 -36.83
CA ALA A 13 18.28 -12.86 -36.98
C ALA A 13 17.07 -13.37 -36.18
N GLU A 14 16.85 -14.68 -36.12
CA GLU A 14 15.80 -15.29 -35.29
C GLU A 14 16.05 -15.08 -33.79
N TYR A 15 17.30 -15.24 -33.33
CA TYR A 15 17.65 -15.00 -31.93
C TYR A 15 17.52 -13.52 -31.55
N GLU A 16 17.90 -12.61 -32.43
CA GLU A 16 17.70 -11.17 -32.23
C GLU A 16 16.22 -10.80 -32.16
N ALA A 17 15.40 -11.36 -33.06
CA ALA A 17 13.95 -11.16 -33.04
C ALA A 17 13.32 -11.68 -31.73
N LYS A 18 13.70 -12.89 -31.29
CA LYS A 18 13.26 -13.47 -30.01
C LYS A 18 13.72 -12.64 -28.82
N SER A 19 14.96 -12.17 -28.81
CA SER A 19 15.52 -11.30 -27.77
C SER A 19 14.78 -9.97 -27.69
N LYS A 20 14.48 -9.35 -28.84
CA LYS A 20 13.72 -8.10 -28.91
C LYS A 20 12.28 -8.29 -28.41
N ALA A 21 11.63 -9.39 -28.78
CA ALA A 21 10.30 -9.73 -28.29
C ALA A 21 10.29 -9.94 -26.76
N ALA A 22 11.23 -10.73 -26.23
CA ALA A 22 11.36 -10.95 -24.78
C ALA A 22 11.64 -9.65 -24.01
N ARG A 23 12.48 -8.76 -24.54
CA ARG A 23 12.72 -7.43 -23.95
C ARG A 23 11.45 -6.57 -23.92
N ALA A 24 10.66 -6.60 -25.00
CA ALA A 24 9.40 -5.87 -25.06
C ALA A 24 8.37 -6.40 -24.05
N GLU A 25 8.29 -7.72 -23.87
CA GLU A 25 7.44 -8.33 -22.83
C GLU A 25 7.89 -7.97 -21.42
N LEU A 26 9.19 -8.04 -21.13
CA LEU A 26 9.74 -7.61 -19.84
C LEU A 26 9.44 -6.14 -19.55
N GLN A 27 9.50 -5.26 -20.55
CA GLN A 27 9.12 -3.85 -20.38
C GLN A 27 7.62 -3.69 -20.08
N LYS A 28 6.75 -4.47 -20.73
CA LYS A 28 5.31 -4.46 -20.43
C LYS A 28 5.04 -4.92 -18.99
N LEU A 29 5.67 -6.01 -18.57
CA LEU A 29 5.53 -6.55 -17.22
C LEU A 29 6.01 -5.55 -16.16
N ARG A 30 7.16 -4.88 -16.39
CA ARG A 30 7.64 -3.82 -15.49
C ARG A 30 6.66 -2.67 -15.38
N LYS A 31 6.10 -2.19 -16.50
CA LYS A 31 5.10 -1.12 -16.48
C LYS A 31 3.84 -1.51 -15.70
N GLU A 32 3.38 -2.75 -15.84
CA GLU A 32 2.23 -3.24 -15.08
C GLU A 32 2.55 -3.38 -13.59
N GLN A 33 3.73 -3.88 -13.23
CA GLN A 33 4.19 -3.91 -11.83
C GLN A 33 4.26 -2.50 -11.23
N ASP A 34 4.84 -1.53 -11.94
CA ASP A 34 4.91 -0.14 -11.49
C ASP A 34 3.51 0.46 -11.28
N ARG A 35 2.57 0.14 -12.17
CA ARG A 35 1.17 0.55 -12.04
C ARG A 35 0.52 -0.07 -10.80
N GLN A 36 0.71 -1.36 -10.58
CA GLN A 36 0.18 -2.05 -9.41
C GLN A 36 0.78 -1.52 -8.11
N ALA A 37 2.08 -1.26 -8.08
CA ALA A 37 2.76 -0.65 -6.95
C ALA A 37 2.16 0.72 -6.61
N ARG A 38 1.93 1.59 -7.61
CA ARG A 38 1.27 2.89 -7.39
C ARG A 38 -0.16 2.76 -6.86
N ILE A 39 -0.91 1.77 -7.33
CA ILE A 39 -2.27 1.52 -6.84
C ILE A 39 -2.22 1.03 -5.39
N ALA A 40 -1.30 0.12 -5.06
CA ALA A 40 -1.12 -0.40 -3.71
C ALA A 40 -0.71 0.72 -2.74
N GLU A 41 0.21 1.60 -3.13
CA GLU A 41 0.63 2.76 -2.34
C GLU A 41 -0.54 3.71 -2.07
N ARG A 42 -1.36 4.02 -3.09
CA ARG A 42 -2.56 4.83 -2.92
C ARG A 42 -3.55 4.18 -1.96
N LYS A 43 -3.80 2.88 -2.10
CA LYS A 43 -4.68 2.13 -1.19
C LYS A 43 -4.15 2.14 0.25
N ALA A 44 -2.85 1.93 0.44
CA ALA A 44 -2.20 1.97 1.74
C ALA A 44 -2.34 3.36 2.39
N ARG A 45 -2.10 4.42 1.61
CA ARG A 45 -2.28 5.81 2.07
C ARG A 45 -3.72 6.08 2.47
N SER A 46 -4.70 5.71 1.65
CA SER A 46 -6.11 5.87 1.97
C SER A 46 -6.49 5.09 3.23
N LYS A 47 -6.06 3.83 3.35
CA LYS A 47 -6.30 3.01 4.54
C LYS A 47 -5.76 3.66 5.82
N ALA A 48 -4.54 4.22 5.75
CA ALA A 48 -3.94 4.92 6.88
C ALA A 48 -4.74 6.19 7.27
N ILE A 49 -5.21 6.95 6.28
CA ILE A 49 -6.05 8.14 6.52
C ILE A 49 -7.38 7.74 7.16
N PHE A 50 -8.03 6.68 6.67
CA PHE A 50 -9.27 6.19 7.26
C PHE A 50 -9.06 5.71 8.70
N ALA A 51 -8.03 4.91 8.97
CA ALA A 51 -7.73 4.43 10.33
C ALA A 51 -7.44 5.60 11.30
N ALA A 52 -6.74 6.64 10.84
CA ALA A 52 -6.54 7.84 11.64
C ALA A 52 -7.87 8.56 11.90
N GLY A 53 -8.73 8.69 10.87
CA GLY A 53 -10.06 9.29 10.99
C GLY A 53 -10.96 8.56 11.98
N THR A 54 -10.99 7.22 11.94
CA THR A 54 -11.77 6.41 12.89
C THR A 54 -11.25 6.55 14.32
N ALA A 55 -9.94 6.70 14.52
CA ALA A 55 -9.38 6.98 15.85
C ALA A 55 -9.77 8.37 16.37
N VAL A 56 -9.81 9.39 15.49
CA VAL A 56 -10.30 10.74 15.84
C VAL A 56 -11.79 10.70 16.21
N GLU A 57 -12.58 9.90 15.50
CA GLU A 57 -14.00 9.68 15.80
C GLU A 57 -14.21 8.96 17.13
N ALA A 58 -13.50 7.86 17.37
CA ALA A 58 -13.57 7.11 18.63
C ALA A 58 -13.17 7.98 19.83
N ALA A 59 -12.20 8.88 19.66
CA ALA A 59 -11.81 9.85 20.69
C ALA A 59 -12.80 11.03 20.86
N GLY A 60 -13.88 11.08 20.07
CA GLY A 60 -14.90 12.13 20.14
C GLY A 60 -14.43 13.50 19.63
N LEU A 61 -13.32 13.56 18.88
CA LEU A 61 -12.66 14.80 18.50
C LEU A 61 -13.19 15.42 17.19
N LEU A 62 -14.12 14.76 16.49
CA LEU A 62 -14.71 15.28 15.24
C LEU A 62 -15.48 16.59 15.40
N LYS A 63 -15.91 16.92 16.64
CA LYS A 63 -16.61 18.17 16.93
C LYS A 63 -15.68 19.38 17.04
N LEU A 64 -14.37 19.15 17.17
CA LEU A 64 -13.40 20.23 17.26
C LEU A 64 -13.20 20.86 15.88
N ASP A 65 -12.98 22.17 15.86
CA ASP A 65 -12.58 22.83 14.62
C ASP A 65 -11.19 22.34 14.18
N ARG A 66 -10.92 22.45 12.88
CA ARG A 66 -9.69 21.98 12.26
C ARG A 66 -8.44 22.56 12.91
N THR A 67 -8.47 23.82 13.34
CA THR A 67 -7.28 24.48 13.92
C THR A 67 -7.00 24.00 15.34
N THR A 68 -8.03 23.79 16.15
CA THR A 68 -7.90 23.20 17.50
C THR A 68 -7.39 21.76 17.43
N LEU A 69 -7.96 20.92 16.56
CA LEU A 69 -7.48 19.55 16.38
C LEU A 69 -6.02 19.52 15.92
N LEU A 70 -5.63 20.40 15.00
CA LEU A 70 -4.25 20.52 14.54
C LEU A 70 -3.30 20.95 15.67
N GLY A 71 -3.72 21.88 16.54
CA GLY A 71 -2.96 22.30 17.71
C GLY A 71 -2.67 21.13 18.67
N ILE A 72 -3.69 20.34 19.01
CA ILE A 72 -3.56 19.15 19.86
C ILE A 72 -2.58 18.14 19.23
N LEU A 73 -2.69 17.90 17.93
CA LEU A 73 -1.79 16.96 17.24
C LEU A 73 -0.33 17.46 17.19
N ILE A 74 -0.10 18.76 17.09
CA ILE A 74 1.25 19.35 17.13
C ILE A 74 1.84 19.22 18.54
N GLU A 75 1.05 19.48 19.58
CA GLU A 75 1.47 19.28 20.97
C GLU A 75 1.79 17.81 21.25
N ALA A 76 0.92 16.89 20.80
CA ALA A 76 1.15 15.46 20.90
C ALA A 76 2.43 15.05 20.15
N LYS A 77 2.66 15.60 18.95
CA LYS A 77 3.88 15.37 18.17
C LYS A 77 5.15 15.78 18.94
N GLY A 78 5.12 16.89 19.66
CA GLY A 78 6.24 17.35 20.50
C GLY A 78 6.60 16.35 21.61
N ASN A 79 5.63 15.59 22.09
CA ASN A 79 5.79 14.59 23.15
C ASN A 79 6.18 13.19 22.64
N LEU A 80 6.24 12.96 21.32
CA LEU A 80 6.61 11.65 20.74
C LEU A 80 8.06 11.23 21.04
N GLN A 81 8.92 12.17 21.45
CA GLN A 81 10.30 11.88 21.83
C GLN A 81 10.41 11.21 23.21
N ASP A 82 9.36 11.26 24.03
CA ASP A 82 9.30 10.63 25.35
C ASP A 82 8.69 9.22 25.24
N PRO A 83 9.49 8.15 25.36
CA PRO A 83 9.01 6.78 25.22
C PRO A 83 8.00 6.39 26.30
N GLN A 84 8.06 6.99 27.49
CA GLN A 84 7.13 6.68 28.58
C GLN A 84 5.74 7.25 28.29
N LYS A 85 5.67 8.47 27.75
CA LYS A 85 4.41 9.07 27.28
C LYS A 85 3.81 8.30 26.12
N VAL A 86 4.63 7.89 25.15
CA VAL A 86 4.14 7.07 24.02
C VAL A 86 3.58 5.73 24.52
N ALA A 87 4.27 5.08 25.47
CA ALA A 87 3.80 3.83 26.06
C ALA A 87 2.50 4.00 26.87
N SER A 88 2.34 5.11 27.60
CA SER A 88 1.11 5.38 28.35
C SER A 88 -0.08 5.65 27.43
N TRP A 89 0.12 6.41 26.35
CA TRP A 89 -0.90 6.63 25.32
C TRP A 89 -1.30 5.34 24.62
N LYS A 90 -0.34 4.47 24.29
CA LYS A 90 -0.63 3.16 23.71
C LYS A 90 -1.52 2.32 24.63
N ARG A 91 -1.21 2.23 25.92
CA ARG A 91 -2.03 1.50 26.90
C ARG A 91 -3.44 2.07 27.00
N MET A 92 -3.58 3.40 27.04
CA MET A 92 -4.91 4.04 27.06
C MET A 92 -5.71 3.74 25.79
N GLY A 93 -5.05 3.77 24.62
CA GLY A 93 -5.67 3.40 23.36
C GLY A 93 -6.13 1.95 23.33
N GLU A 94 -5.29 1.00 23.75
CA GLU A 94 -5.62 -0.43 23.83
C GLU A 94 -6.81 -0.71 24.76
N HIS A 95 -6.97 0.07 25.84
CA HIS A 95 -8.12 -0.04 26.74
C HIS A 95 -9.42 0.52 26.16
N GLN A 96 -9.36 1.49 25.24
CA GLN A 96 -10.56 2.02 24.57
C GLN A 96 -10.91 1.27 23.29
N ASP A 97 -9.93 0.68 22.60
CA ASP A 97 -10.10 -0.08 21.36
C ASP A 97 -10.50 -1.55 21.63
N SER A 98 -10.79 -1.91 22.89
CA SER A 98 -11.08 -3.29 23.30
C SER A 98 -12.53 -3.74 23.08
N ASP A 99 -13.32 -3.06 22.25
CA ASP A 99 -14.59 -3.62 21.79
C ASP A 99 -14.34 -4.76 20.78
N PRO A 100 -14.97 -5.92 20.95
CA PRO A 100 -14.56 -7.15 20.28
C PRO A 100 -15.09 -7.15 18.84
N LYS A 101 -14.14 -7.29 17.90
CA LYS A 101 -14.22 -8.17 16.72
C LYS A 101 -15.65 -8.63 16.39
N SER A 102 -16.38 -7.88 15.55
CA SER A 102 -17.50 -8.46 14.84
C SER A 102 -16.95 -9.58 13.97
N THR A 103 -17.38 -10.78 14.31
CA THR A 103 -17.02 -12.05 13.71
C THR A 103 -17.31 -12.06 12.23
N ASP A 104 -16.45 -12.76 11.50
CA ASP A 104 -16.73 -13.38 10.20
C ASP A 104 -18.22 -13.71 10.04
N THR A 105 -18.85 -13.13 9.01
CA THR A 105 -19.93 -13.80 8.29
C THR A 105 -19.40 -14.20 6.93
N ASP A 106 -18.72 -15.34 6.93
CA ASP A 106 -18.94 -16.34 5.90
C ASP A 106 -20.45 -16.59 5.81
N THR A 107 -21.08 -16.08 4.74
CA THR A 107 -22.19 -16.71 4.03
C THR A 107 -22.63 -15.79 2.90
N GLY A 108 -22.24 -16.14 1.68
CA GLY A 108 -22.71 -15.53 0.44
C GLY A 108 -22.56 -16.47 -0.75
N SER A 109 -22.69 -17.78 -0.53
CA SER A 109 -23.13 -18.69 -1.60
C SER A 109 -24.63 -18.49 -1.73
N THR A 110 -25.06 -17.83 -2.80
CA THR A 110 -26.43 -17.94 -3.31
C THR A 110 -26.34 -18.63 -4.66
N GLU A 111 -26.98 -19.80 -4.66
CA GLU A 111 -27.53 -20.64 -5.73
C GLU A 111 -27.51 -20.08 -7.17
#